data_AF-A0A662C4P9-F1
#
_entry.id   AF-A0A662C4P9-F1
#
_cell.length_a   1.000
_cell.length_b   1.000
_cell.length_c   1.000
_cell.angle_alpha   90.00
_cell.angle_beta   90.00
_cell.angle_gamma   90.00
#
_symmetry.space_group_name_H-M   'P 1'
#
loop_
_entity.id
_entity.type
_entity.pdbx_description
1 polymer ?
#
loop_
_entity_poly.entity_id
_entity_poly.type
_entity_poly.pdbx_seq_one_letter_code
_entity_poly.pdbx_strand_id
1 'polypeptide(L)'
;MKSYKLISLIIGGFMLAFASCEPIEDRATLENSFDPNDIELEVIQSTTGGNNLSIRMNTPGVTGYWDYIIDTKKSDRVEVIFPIPGLNTFTFYVTTPYMTFGSPDSVEYISKTIDVQIDVLDHELPQPYYDLVGANLEGKTWVFDGTGGDGGLWWYMSDPGNWAGLWWNAGGECCPPSDVDGKMIFDLDAGANYTYYADAAGTGVTGSSWAFNSDFTKFFIKGDANILGSEEGGANNREFQLIELTADKMVLFIPDAPWGSGWTWIFIPQP
;
A
#
# COMPACT_ATOMS: atom_id res chain seq x y z
N MET A 1 -46.14 -58.75 -44.73
CA MET A 1 -46.78 -57.52 -44.19
C MET A 1 -46.50 -57.26 -42.70
N LYS A 2 -46.36 -58.26 -41.82
CA LYS A 2 -46.04 -58.02 -40.38
C LYS A 2 -44.61 -57.47 -40.14
N SER A 3 -43.62 -57.90 -40.92
CA SER A 3 -42.20 -57.54 -40.72
C SER A 3 -41.87 -56.08 -41.06
N TYR A 4 -42.47 -55.52 -42.13
CA TYR A 4 -42.25 -54.12 -42.52
C TYR A 4 -42.86 -53.12 -41.53
N LYS A 5 -43.96 -53.48 -40.86
CA LYS A 5 -44.57 -52.64 -39.81
C LYS A 5 -43.70 -52.59 -38.54
N LEU A 6 -43.05 -53.70 -38.19
CA LEU A 6 -42.13 -53.76 -37.06
C LEU A 6 -40.85 -52.95 -37.33
N ILE A 7 -40.31 -53.02 -38.54
CA ILE A 7 -39.14 -52.24 -38.95
C ILE A 7 -39.44 -50.73 -38.94
N SER A 8 -40.59 -50.30 -39.47
CA SER A 8 -41.00 -48.87 -39.39
C SER A 8 -41.21 -48.39 -37.95
N LEU A 9 -41.72 -49.25 -37.05
CA LEU A 9 -41.90 -48.90 -35.64
C LEU A 9 -40.55 -48.75 -34.92
N ILE A 10 -39.59 -49.63 -35.22
CA ILE A 10 -38.23 -49.58 -34.65
C ILE A 10 -37.50 -48.33 -35.16
N ILE A 11 -37.55 -48.05 -36.46
CA ILE A 11 -36.91 -46.86 -37.04
C ILE A 11 -37.55 -45.57 -36.50
N GLY A 12 -38.88 -45.52 -36.37
CA GLY A 12 -39.58 -44.38 -35.77
C GLY A 12 -39.23 -44.18 -34.29
N GLY A 13 -39.14 -45.27 -33.52
CA GLY A 13 -38.73 -45.22 -32.12
C GLY A 13 -37.26 -44.79 -31.94
N PHE A 14 -36.38 -45.23 -32.85
CA PHE A 14 -34.97 -44.87 -32.83
C PHE A 14 -34.75 -43.38 -33.20
N MET A 15 -35.54 -42.82 -34.14
CA MET A 15 -35.50 -41.38 -34.43
C MET A 15 -36.00 -40.52 -33.26
N LEU A 16 -37.04 -40.97 -32.53
CA LEU A 16 -37.53 -40.28 -31.34
C LEU A 16 -36.51 -40.28 -30.19
N ALA A 17 -35.68 -41.32 -30.07
CA ALA A 17 -34.62 -41.40 -29.07
C ALA A 17 -33.42 -40.48 -29.37
N PHE A 18 -33.18 -40.11 -30.64
CA PHE A 18 -32.14 -39.12 -30.98
C PHE A 18 -32.62 -37.68 -30.85
N ALA A 19 -33.93 -37.42 -30.97
CA ALA A 19 -34.50 -36.09 -30.73
C ALA A 19 -34.50 -35.69 -29.24
N SER A 20 -34.33 -36.64 -28.31
CA SER A 20 -34.22 -36.38 -26.87
C SER A 20 -32.79 -36.11 -26.37
N CYS A 21 -31.79 -36.09 -27.25
CA CYS A 21 -30.39 -35.90 -26.86
C CYS A 21 -29.92 -34.44 -26.82
N GLU A 22 -30.73 -33.48 -27.28
CA GLU A 22 -30.48 -32.07 -27.01
C GLU A 22 -31.33 -31.67 -25.78
N PRO A 23 -30.72 -31.55 -24.58
CA PRO A 23 -31.45 -31.11 -23.40
C PRO A 23 -32.00 -29.70 -23.66
N ILE A 24 -33.32 -29.52 -23.48
CA ILE A 24 -33.96 -28.19 -23.41
C ILE A 24 -33.60 -27.61 -22.04
N GLU A 25 -32.36 -27.14 -21.92
CA GLU A 25 -31.82 -26.51 -20.73
C GLU A 25 -31.46 -25.06 -21.07
N ASP A 26 -32.07 -24.12 -20.35
CA ASP A 26 -31.64 -22.72 -20.37
C ASP A 26 -30.36 -22.64 -19.54
N ARG A 27 -29.21 -22.70 -20.22
CA ARG A 27 -27.90 -22.67 -19.56
C ARG A 27 -27.50 -21.22 -19.34
N ALA A 28 -27.41 -20.82 -18.08
CA ALA A 28 -26.72 -19.58 -17.73
C ALA A 28 -25.22 -19.75 -18.04
N THR A 29 -24.72 -19.01 -19.02
CA THR A 29 -23.29 -18.88 -19.31
C THR A 29 -22.70 -17.80 -18.42
N LEU A 30 -21.52 -18.06 -17.86
CA LEU A 30 -20.75 -17.01 -17.20
C LEU A 30 -20.23 -16.06 -18.28
N GLU A 31 -20.44 -14.76 -18.09
CA GLU A 31 -20.02 -13.71 -19.00
C GLU A 31 -19.27 -12.62 -18.23
N ASN A 32 -18.42 -11.86 -18.94
CA ASN A 32 -17.73 -10.73 -18.35
C ASN A 32 -18.74 -9.63 -18.00
N SER A 33 -18.60 -9.05 -16.80
CA SER A 33 -19.43 -7.93 -16.36
C SER A 33 -18.93 -6.56 -16.84
N PHE A 34 -17.78 -6.51 -17.50
CA PHE A 34 -17.16 -5.29 -18.05
C PHE A 34 -16.24 -5.62 -19.24
N ASP A 35 -15.99 -4.64 -20.11
CA ASP A 35 -14.92 -4.67 -21.11
C ASP A 35 -13.72 -3.85 -20.56
N PRO A 36 -12.50 -4.40 -20.51
CA PRO A 36 -11.30 -3.66 -20.11
C PRO A 36 -11.03 -2.38 -20.90
N ASN A 37 -11.55 -2.25 -22.13
CA ASN A 37 -11.40 -1.05 -22.96
C ASN A 37 -12.36 0.08 -22.57
N ASP A 38 -13.46 -0.25 -21.91
CA ASP A 38 -14.47 0.71 -21.46
C ASP A 38 -14.17 1.25 -20.04
N ILE A 39 -13.02 0.89 -19.47
CA ILE A 39 -12.59 1.41 -18.16
C ILE A 39 -12.13 2.85 -18.32
N GLU A 40 -12.87 3.76 -17.71
CA GLU A 40 -12.64 5.19 -17.66
C GLU A 40 -12.19 5.59 -16.26
N LEU A 41 -11.02 6.21 -16.20
CA LEU A 41 -10.49 6.85 -15.00
C LEU A 41 -10.61 8.37 -15.16
N GLU A 42 -10.94 9.06 -14.08
CA GLU A 42 -11.06 10.52 -14.06
C GLU A 42 -10.30 11.07 -12.86
N VAL A 43 -9.58 12.17 -13.06
CA VAL A 43 -9.01 12.97 -11.97
C VAL A 43 -9.49 14.41 -12.13
N ILE A 44 -10.12 14.93 -11.08
CA ILE A 44 -10.53 16.33 -11.01
C ILE A 44 -9.61 17.05 -10.03
N GLN A 45 -8.91 18.07 -10.51
CA GLN A 45 -8.16 18.99 -9.65
C GLN A 45 -9.08 20.16 -9.30
N SER A 46 -9.10 20.58 -8.03
CA SER A 46 -9.89 21.75 -7.61
C SER A 46 -9.48 23.05 -8.34
N THR A 47 -8.21 23.12 -8.72
CA THR A 47 -7.54 24.14 -9.52
C THR A 47 -6.66 23.42 -10.55
N THR A 48 -6.59 23.91 -11.78
CA THR A 48 -5.74 23.29 -12.80
C THR A 48 -4.27 23.28 -12.35
N GLY A 49 -3.65 22.10 -12.33
CA GLY A 49 -2.27 21.94 -11.84
C GLY A 49 -2.13 21.96 -10.31
N GLY A 50 -3.21 22.11 -9.55
CA GLY A 50 -3.18 22.10 -8.08
C GLY A 50 -3.20 20.70 -7.48
N ASN A 51 -2.98 20.63 -6.17
CA ASN A 51 -2.73 19.37 -5.47
C ASN A 51 -3.93 18.78 -4.73
N ASN A 52 -5.07 19.46 -4.71
CA ASN A 52 -6.31 18.91 -4.16
C ASN A 52 -7.08 18.15 -5.25
N LEU A 53 -7.10 16.81 -5.11
CA LEU A 53 -7.52 15.86 -6.13
C LEU A 53 -8.76 15.07 -5.73
N SER A 54 -9.64 14.86 -6.70
CA SER A 54 -10.69 13.84 -6.69
C SER A 54 -10.37 12.79 -7.76
N ILE A 55 -9.84 11.64 -7.34
CA ILE A 55 -9.44 10.53 -8.22
C ILE A 55 -10.59 9.51 -8.28
N ARG A 56 -11.03 9.10 -9.47
CA ARG A 56 -12.28 8.35 -9.66
C ARG A 56 -12.17 7.25 -10.70
N MET A 57 -12.73 6.09 -10.37
CA MET A 57 -13.11 5.07 -11.33
C MET A 57 -14.53 5.41 -11.78
N ASN A 58 -14.71 5.76 -13.05
CA ASN A 58 -15.96 6.32 -13.57
C ASN A 58 -16.84 5.28 -14.29
N THR A 59 -16.36 4.05 -14.50
CA THR A 59 -17.09 2.98 -15.17
C THR A 59 -18.03 2.23 -14.21
N PRO A 60 -19.36 2.31 -14.39
CA PRO A 60 -20.30 1.61 -13.52
C PRO A 60 -20.08 0.08 -13.51
N GLY A 61 -20.19 -0.53 -12.32
CA GLY A 61 -20.11 -1.99 -12.18
C GLY A 61 -18.69 -2.56 -12.15
N VAL A 62 -17.65 -1.75 -12.36
CA VAL A 62 -16.25 -2.14 -12.14
C VAL A 62 -15.87 -1.84 -10.70
N THR A 63 -15.30 -2.80 -10.00
CA THR A 63 -14.85 -2.65 -8.60
C THR A 63 -13.36 -2.92 -8.48
N GLY A 64 -12.72 -2.26 -7.54
CA GLY A 64 -11.27 -2.36 -7.40
C GLY A 64 -10.72 -1.53 -6.25
N TYR A 65 -9.44 -1.19 -6.35
CA TYR A 65 -8.78 -0.28 -5.43
C TYR A 65 -7.80 0.62 -6.17
N TRP A 66 -7.61 1.82 -5.63
CA TRP A 66 -6.59 2.76 -6.07
C TRP A 66 -5.27 2.48 -5.37
N ASP A 67 -4.17 2.56 -6.12
CA ASP A 67 -2.83 2.85 -5.66
C ASP A 67 -2.44 4.22 -6.21
N TYR A 68 -2.30 5.19 -5.32
CA TYR A 68 -1.97 6.58 -5.65
C TYR A 68 -0.63 6.97 -5.04
N ILE A 69 0.36 6.07 -5.07
CA ILE A 69 1.75 6.23 -4.62
C ILE A 69 1.87 6.24 -3.09
N ILE A 70 1.22 7.20 -2.43
CA ILE A 70 1.33 7.41 -0.99
C ILE A 70 0.47 6.44 -0.19
N ASP A 71 -0.63 5.93 -0.74
CA ASP A 71 -1.52 5.00 -0.04
C ASP A 71 -2.39 4.21 -1.05
N THR A 72 -3.12 3.21 -0.56
CA THR A 72 -4.09 2.44 -1.32
C THR A 72 -5.50 2.61 -0.76
N LYS A 73 -6.50 2.78 -1.62
CA LYS A 73 -7.89 2.97 -1.18
C LYS A 73 -8.86 2.05 -1.91
N LYS A 74 -9.58 1.23 -1.15
CA LYS A 74 -10.65 0.33 -1.62
C LYS A 74 -11.96 1.10 -1.79
N SER A 75 -12.00 1.94 -2.80
CA SER A 75 -13.11 2.84 -3.11
C SER A 75 -13.10 3.14 -4.61
N ASP A 76 -14.24 3.50 -5.17
CA ASP A 76 -14.32 4.07 -6.51
C ASP A 76 -13.69 5.48 -6.55
N ARG A 77 -13.70 6.19 -5.42
CA ARG A 77 -13.25 7.58 -5.28
C ARG A 77 -12.24 7.79 -4.16
N VAL A 78 -11.22 8.62 -4.44
CA VAL A 78 -10.23 9.14 -3.47
C VAL A 78 -10.30 10.67 -3.47
N GLU A 79 -10.45 11.27 -2.29
CA GLU A 79 -10.22 12.70 -2.08
C GLU A 79 -8.91 12.84 -1.32
N VAL A 80 -7.97 13.63 -1.85
CA VAL A 80 -6.64 13.76 -1.27
C VAL A 80 -6.03 15.11 -1.58
N ILE A 81 -5.36 15.71 -0.60
CA ILE A 81 -4.41 16.78 -0.82
C ILE A 81 -3.06 16.12 -1.05
N PHE A 82 -2.65 16.04 -2.31
CA PHE A 82 -1.52 15.25 -2.75
C PHE A 82 -0.18 15.99 -2.49
N PRO A 83 0.85 15.32 -1.95
CA PRO A 83 2.05 16.00 -1.46
C PRO A 83 3.19 16.12 -2.47
N ILE A 84 3.14 15.38 -3.60
CA ILE A 84 4.28 15.28 -4.53
C ILE A 84 3.98 16.10 -5.79
N PRO A 85 4.77 17.16 -6.08
CA PRO A 85 4.66 17.91 -7.33
C PRO A 85 5.21 17.11 -8.52
N GLY A 86 4.88 17.54 -9.74
CA GLY A 86 5.32 16.92 -10.99
C GLY A 86 4.27 16.00 -11.61
N LEU A 87 4.73 15.18 -12.55
CA LEU A 87 3.91 14.18 -13.23
C LEU A 87 3.81 12.92 -12.37
N ASN A 88 2.60 12.58 -11.95
CA ASN A 88 2.34 11.43 -11.09
C ASN A 88 1.41 10.44 -11.80
N THR A 89 1.74 9.16 -11.73
CA THR A 89 0.92 8.07 -12.30
C THR A 89 0.16 7.37 -11.18
N PHE A 90 -1.17 7.39 -11.26
CA PHE A 90 -2.04 6.64 -10.34
C PHE A 90 -2.59 5.40 -11.02
N THR A 91 -2.70 4.31 -10.27
CA THR A 91 -3.13 3.00 -10.80
C THR A 91 -4.42 2.55 -10.12
N PHE A 92 -5.39 2.13 -10.91
CA PHE A 92 -6.56 1.41 -10.43
C PHE A 92 -6.43 -0.08 -10.76
N TYR A 93 -6.56 -0.93 -9.75
CA TYR A 93 -6.53 -2.38 -9.88
C TYR A 93 -7.96 -2.92 -9.79
N VAL A 94 -8.43 -3.55 -10.87
CA VAL A 94 -9.75 -4.19 -10.91
C VAL A 94 -9.68 -5.51 -10.14
N THR A 95 -10.60 -5.71 -9.20
CA THR A 95 -10.63 -6.92 -8.37
C THR A 95 -11.44 -8.06 -8.98
N THR A 96 -12.33 -7.74 -9.92
CA THR A 96 -13.11 -8.74 -10.66
C THR A 96 -12.26 -9.28 -11.81
N PRO A 97 -11.97 -10.59 -11.85
CA PRO A 97 -11.21 -11.18 -12.94
C PRO A 97 -11.95 -11.05 -14.26
N TYR A 98 -11.22 -10.72 -15.33
CA TYR A 98 -11.73 -10.71 -16.68
C TYR A 98 -11.47 -12.08 -17.34
N MET A 99 -12.51 -12.76 -17.81
CA MET A 99 -12.37 -14.00 -18.57
C MET A 99 -11.83 -13.70 -19.96
N THR A 100 -10.60 -14.12 -20.20
CA THR A 100 -10.01 -14.14 -21.53
C THR A 100 -10.63 -15.28 -22.34
N PHE A 101 -10.90 -15.02 -23.62
CA PHE A 101 -11.54 -15.98 -24.53
C PHE A 101 -12.92 -16.50 -24.06
N GLY A 102 -13.60 -15.80 -23.15
CA GLY A 102 -14.91 -16.21 -22.62
C GLY A 102 -14.87 -17.48 -21.77
N SER A 103 -13.70 -17.86 -21.24
CA SER A 103 -13.52 -19.06 -20.43
C SER A 103 -13.27 -18.71 -18.96
N PRO A 104 -14.00 -19.31 -18.00
CA PRO A 104 -13.74 -19.12 -16.58
C PRO A 104 -12.40 -19.72 -16.12
N ASP A 105 -11.82 -20.63 -16.90
CA ASP A 105 -10.51 -21.24 -16.62
C ASP A 105 -9.33 -20.36 -17.03
N SER A 106 -9.60 -19.23 -17.73
CA SER A 106 -8.57 -18.35 -18.26
C SER A 106 -8.91 -16.90 -17.94
N VAL A 107 -8.39 -16.40 -16.81
CA VAL A 107 -8.70 -15.06 -16.31
C VAL A 107 -7.47 -14.16 -16.24
N GLU A 108 -7.71 -12.86 -16.40
CA GLU A 108 -6.73 -11.78 -16.24
C GLU A 108 -7.21 -10.76 -15.20
N TYR A 109 -6.29 -10.21 -14.42
CA TYR A 109 -6.56 -9.08 -13.51
C TYR A 109 -6.10 -7.79 -14.17
N ILE A 110 -7.07 -6.92 -14.47
CA ILE A 110 -6.83 -5.68 -15.21
C ILE A 110 -6.36 -4.59 -14.26
N SER A 111 -5.36 -3.82 -14.68
CA SER A 111 -5.04 -2.52 -14.11
C SER A 111 -5.08 -1.43 -15.17
N LYS A 112 -5.40 -0.21 -14.75
CA LYS A 112 -5.41 0.99 -15.59
C LYS A 112 -4.68 2.11 -14.86
N THR A 113 -4.02 2.97 -15.62
CA THR A 113 -3.28 4.11 -15.08
C THR A 113 -3.84 5.43 -15.58
N ILE A 114 -3.68 6.48 -14.79
CA ILE A 114 -3.95 7.86 -15.17
C ILE A 114 -2.81 8.74 -14.69
N ASP A 115 -2.29 9.57 -15.59
CA ASP A 115 -1.23 10.52 -15.28
C ASP A 115 -1.83 11.88 -14.92
N VAL A 116 -1.30 12.50 -13.87
CA VAL A 116 -1.77 13.78 -13.33
C VAL A 116 -0.58 14.70 -13.13
N GLN A 117 -0.64 15.88 -13.74
CA GLN A 117 0.36 16.93 -13.57
C GLN A 117 -0.03 17.83 -12.38
N ILE A 118 0.90 17.98 -11.43
CA ILE A 118 0.76 18.87 -10.28
C ILE A 118 1.88 19.90 -10.33
N ASP A 119 1.55 21.12 -10.69
CA ASP A 119 2.51 22.21 -10.86
C ASP A 119 2.72 23.00 -9.56
N VAL A 120 1.69 23.05 -8.70
CA VAL A 120 1.70 23.82 -7.46
C VAL A 120 1.01 23.07 -6.32
N LEU A 121 1.55 23.24 -5.11
CA LEU A 121 0.90 22.81 -3.86
C LEU A 121 0.08 23.99 -3.31
N ASP A 122 -1.07 24.25 -3.91
CA ASP A 122 -1.91 25.40 -3.57
C ASP A 122 -2.89 25.16 -2.42
N HIS A 123 -3.01 23.91 -1.97
CA HIS A 123 -3.65 23.52 -0.73
C HIS A 123 -2.60 23.00 0.26
N GLU A 124 -2.70 23.47 1.50
CA GLU A 124 -1.80 23.11 2.60
C GLU A 124 -1.83 21.60 2.87
N LEU A 125 -0.65 21.00 3.02
CA LEU A 125 -0.53 19.58 3.35
C LEU A 125 -0.85 19.36 4.84
N PRO A 126 -1.28 18.15 5.22
CA PRO A 126 -1.33 17.77 6.62
C PRO A 126 0.03 17.95 7.30
N GLN A 127 0.03 18.50 8.52
CA GLN A 127 1.23 18.82 9.30
C GLN A 127 2.30 17.70 9.36
N PRO A 128 1.94 16.40 9.49
CA PRO A 128 2.90 15.30 9.47
C PRO A 128 3.84 15.25 8.26
N TYR A 129 3.42 15.76 7.10
CA TYR A 129 4.31 15.86 5.93
C TYR A 129 5.46 16.85 6.20
N TYR A 130 5.14 18.06 6.65
CA TYR A 130 6.14 19.08 6.98
C TYR A 130 7.05 18.64 8.14
N ASP A 131 6.47 17.96 9.13
CA ASP A 131 7.23 17.46 10.27
C ASP A 131 8.20 16.36 9.83
N LEU A 132 7.78 15.43 8.97
CA LEU A 132 8.62 14.32 8.50
C LEU A 132 9.71 14.76 7.53
N VAL A 133 9.39 15.59 6.53
CA VAL A 133 10.30 15.90 5.41
C VAL A 133 10.84 17.33 5.41
N GLY A 134 10.47 18.15 6.39
CA GLY A 134 10.93 19.54 6.49
C GLY A 134 9.85 20.56 6.11
N ALA A 135 9.97 21.76 6.67
CA ALA A 135 8.96 22.83 6.54
C ALA A 135 8.79 23.32 5.09
N ASN A 136 9.79 23.12 4.24
CA ASN A 136 9.77 23.45 2.81
C ASN A 136 9.73 22.21 1.92
N LEU A 137 9.46 21.03 2.49
CA LEU A 137 9.45 19.72 1.81
C LEU A 137 10.81 19.39 1.14
N GLU A 138 11.90 19.89 1.70
CA GLU A 138 13.26 19.75 1.18
C GLU A 138 13.90 18.38 1.41
N GLY A 139 13.21 17.50 2.14
CA GLY A 139 13.75 16.25 2.65
C GLY A 139 14.43 16.45 4.00
N LYS A 140 14.29 15.48 4.90
CA LYS A 140 14.86 15.54 6.24
C LYS A 140 15.54 14.23 6.60
N THR A 141 16.69 14.36 7.27
CA THR A 141 17.44 13.24 7.80
C THR A 141 17.13 13.05 9.28
N TRP A 142 16.87 11.81 9.68
CA TRP A 142 16.55 11.40 11.04
C TRP A 142 17.59 10.40 11.55
N VAL A 143 17.97 10.56 12.82
CA VAL A 143 18.90 9.70 13.56
C VAL A 143 18.30 9.38 14.92
N PHE A 144 18.83 8.39 15.63
CA PHE A 144 18.40 8.12 17.01
C PHE A 144 18.60 9.34 17.93
N ASP A 145 17.68 9.49 18.89
CA ASP A 145 17.78 10.49 19.97
C ASP A 145 18.79 10.08 21.06
N GLY A 146 19.94 9.55 20.65
CA GLY A 146 20.96 9.09 21.57
C GLY A 146 22.07 8.29 20.89
N THR A 147 22.99 7.83 21.71
CA THR A 147 24.14 7.01 21.32
C THR A 147 24.23 5.77 22.21
N GLY A 148 24.95 4.74 21.75
CA GLY A 148 25.03 3.48 22.49
C GLY A 148 25.59 3.63 23.90
N GLY A 149 24.81 3.22 24.91
CA GLY A 149 25.25 3.23 26.31
C GLY A 149 25.22 4.60 27.00
N ASP A 150 24.51 5.58 26.45
CA ASP A 150 24.43 6.95 26.98
C ASP A 150 23.46 7.14 28.17
N GLY A 151 22.73 6.09 28.55
CA GLY A 151 21.68 6.13 29.55
C GLY A 151 20.37 6.78 29.08
N GLY A 152 20.30 7.23 27.83
CA GLY A 152 19.10 7.78 27.21
C GLY A 152 18.05 6.71 26.90
N LEU A 153 16.81 7.13 26.66
CA LEU A 153 15.69 6.22 26.38
C LEU A 153 15.18 6.45 24.95
N TRP A 154 15.85 5.87 23.97
CA TRP A 154 15.62 6.13 22.54
C TRP A 154 15.39 4.86 21.70
N TRP A 155 15.81 3.70 22.18
CA TRP A 155 15.49 2.40 21.60
C TRP A 155 15.36 1.36 22.71
N TYR A 156 14.13 0.91 22.95
CA TYR A 156 13.84 0.12 24.13
C TYR A 156 12.67 -0.84 23.93
N MET A 157 12.71 -1.92 24.70
CA MET A 157 11.58 -2.84 24.83
C MET A 157 10.57 -2.24 25.80
N SER A 158 9.31 -2.24 25.40
CA SER A 158 8.18 -1.70 26.13
C SER A 158 7.06 -2.73 26.28
N ASP A 159 6.11 -2.41 27.16
CA ASP A 159 4.86 -3.15 27.30
C ASP A 159 4.07 -3.11 25.97
N PRO A 160 3.62 -4.26 25.42
CA PRO A 160 2.76 -4.32 24.25
C PRO A 160 1.53 -3.41 24.29
N GLY A 161 0.97 -3.16 25.48
CA GLY A 161 -0.19 -2.29 25.68
C GLY A 161 0.15 -0.84 25.99
N ASN A 162 1.44 -0.50 26.19
CA ASN A 162 1.87 0.82 26.60
C ASN A 162 3.30 1.12 26.13
N TRP A 163 3.42 1.93 25.08
CA TRP A 163 4.70 2.34 24.49
C TRP A 163 5.69 2.96 25.50
N ALA A 164 5.19 3.60 26.56
CA ALA A 164 5.99 4.22 27.62
C ALA A 164 6.30 3.27 28.79
N GLY A 165 5.72 2.07 28.81
CA GLY A 165 5.92 1.05 29.83
C GLY A 165 7.27 0.36 29.64
N LEU A 166 8.36 0.97 30.10
CA LEU A 166 9.72 0.46 29.93
C LEU A 166 9.89 -0.94 30.55
N TRP A 167 10.29 -1.90 29.74
CA TRP A 167 10.73 -3.24 30.19
C TRP A 167 12.25 -3.37 30.16
N TRP A 168 12.90 -2.84 29.12
CA TRP A 168 14.36 -2.87 29.00
C TRP A 168 14.90 -1.73 28.13
N ASN A 169 15.78 -0.89 28.69
CA ASN A 169 16.46 0.18 27.97
C ASN A 169 17.68 -0.33 27.19
N ALA A 170 17.44 -1.06 26.10
CA ALA A 170 18.49 -1.72 25.34
C ALA A 170 19.53 -0.75 24.77
N GLY A 171 19.08 0.35 24.14
CA GLY A 171 19.93 1.35 23.49
C GLY A 171 20.81 2.12 24.48
N GLY A 172 20.21 2.59 25.58
CA GLY A 172 20.89 3.41 26.57
C GLY A 172 21.81 2.65 27.54
N GLU A 173 21.68 1.32 27.69
CA GLU A 173 22.41 0.58 28.72
C GLU A 173 23.59 -0.25 28.21
N CYS A 174 23.35 -1.28 27.38
CA CYS A 174 24.36 -2.29 27.09
C CYS A 174 24.44 -2.71 25.63
N CYS A 175 23.34 -2.51 24.90
CA CYS A 175 23.02 -3.35 23.77
C CYS A 175 22.37 -2.50 22.67
N PRO A 176 23.00 -1.40 22.23
CA PRO A 176 22.49 -0.62 21.11
C PRO A 176 22.40 -1.48 19.86
N PRO A 177 21.49 -1.14 18.94
CA PRO A 177 21.38 -1.86 17.68
C PRO A 177 22.64 -1.64 16.84
N SER A 178 22.88 -2.56 15.90
CA SER A 178 24.09 -2.54 15.07
C SER A 178 24.21 -1.30 14.18
N ASP A 179 23.08 -0.65 13.91
CA ASP A 179 22.91 0.54 13.09
C ASP A 179 22.69 1.83 13.91
N VAL A 180 23.14 1.86 15.17
CA VAL A 180 22.98 3.04 16.06
C VAL A 180 23.54 4.35 15.46
N ASP A 181 24.62 4.26 14.68
CA ASP A 181 25.25 5.40 13.99
C ASP A 181 24.67 5.62 12.57
N GLY A 182 23.60 4.93 12.22
CA GLY A 182 22.90 5.02 10.96
C GLY A 182 22.00 6.26 10.86
N LYS A 183 21.35 6.40 9.71
CA LYS A 183 20.43 7.51 9.42
C LYS A 183 19.34 7.12 8.43
N MET A 184 18.26 7.88 8.47
CA MET A 184 17.07 7.70 7.64
C MET A 184 16.76 9.01 6.93
N ILE A 185 16.50 8.97 5.63
CA ILE A 185 16.15 10.15 4.84
C ILE A 185 14.76 9.94 4.25
N PHE A 186 13.87 10.89 4.51
CA PHE A 186 12.54 10.96 3.91
C PHE A 186 12.44 12.22 3.08
N ASP A 187 11.95 12.08 1.84
CA ASP A 187 11.72 13.20 0.94
C ASP A 187 10.48 12.97 0.07
N LEU A 188 10.08 14.02 -0.65
CA LEU A 188 8.96 14.05 -1.60
C LEU A 188 9.44 14.36 -3.03
N ASP A 189 10.72 14.09 -3.36
CA ASP A 189 11.27 14.41 -4.68
C ASP A 189 10.81 13.40 -5.73
N ALA A 190 9.79 13.77 -6.51
CA ALA A 190 9.12 12.92 -7.51
C ALA A 190 8.53 11.61 -6.95
N GLY A 191 8.46 11.45 -5.63
CA GLY A 191 7.98 10.24 -4.95
C GLY A 191 8.08 10.39 -3.43
N ALA A 192 7.35 9.57 -2.67
CA ALA A 192 7.51 9.48 -1.22
C ALA A 192 8.71 8.58 -0.88
N ASN A 193 9.92 9.09 -1.12
CA ASN A 193 11.14 8.28 -1.09
C ASN A 193 11.65 8.05 0.33
N TYR A 194 12.14 6.84 0.57
CA TYR A 194 12.82 6.47 1.80
C TYR A 194 14.21 5.90 1.49
N THR A 195 15.23 6.48 2.12
CA THR A 195 16.60 5.97 2.05
C THR A 195 17.13 5.67 3.45
N TYR A 196 17.63 4.45 3.62
CA TYR A 196 18.20 3.97 4.88
C TYR A 196 19.73 3.82 4.77
N TYR A 197 20.45 4.20 5.82
CA TYR A 197 21.89 3.98 5.96
C TYR A 197 22.14 3.28 7.29
N ALA A 198 22.80 2.11 7.25
CA ALA A 198 23.15 1.36 8.46
C ALA A 198 24.24 2.05 9.31
N ASP A 199 25.05 2.89 8.69
CA ASP A 199 26.07 3.69 9.37
C ASP A 199 26.35 4.96 8.56
N ALA A 200 27.05 5.92 9.16
CA ALA A 200 27.35 7.22 8.54
C ALA A 200 28.15 7.14 7.23
N ALA A 201 28.94 6.08 7.01
CA ALA A 201 29.80 5.87 5.85
C ALA A 201 29.24 4.82 4.86
N GLY A 202 28.10 4.21 5.18
CA GLY A 202 27.51 3.11 4.44
C GLY A 202 26.88 3.52 3.12
N THR A 203 26.58 2.53 2.30
CA THR A 203 25.78 2.72 1.08
C THR A 203 24.31 2.79 1.45
N GLY A 204 23.61 3.81 0.96
CA GLY A 204 22.18 3.96 1.19
C GLY A 204 21.38 2.85 0.50
N VAL A 205 20.47 2.22 1.25
CA VAL A 205 19.43 1.34 0.70
C VAL A 205 18.32 2.23 0.18
N THR A 206 18.20 2.30 -1.15
CA THR A 206 17.19 3.10 -1.87
C THR A 206 16.09 2.21 -2.44
N GLY A 207 15.11 2.81 -3.14
CA GLY A 207 14.02 2.07 -3.78
C GLY A 207 12.89 1.68 -2.84
N SER A 208 12.92 2.18 -1.60
CA SER A 208 11.83 2.07 -0.64
C SER A 208 11.03 3.37 -0.60
N SER A 209 9.78 3.29 -0.16
CA SER A 209 8.90 4.43 0.01
C SER A 209 8.24 4.42 1.38
N TRP A 210 7.50 5.48 1.69
CA TRP A 210 6.81 5.62 2.97
C TRP A 210 5.37 6.11 2.79
N ALA A 211 4.56 5.90 3.82
CA ALA A 211 3.16 6.27 3.84
C ALA A 211 2.65 6.55 5.25
N PHE A 212 1.63 7.39 5.34
CA PHE A 212 0.76 7.48 6.52
C PHE A 212 -0.58 6.81 6.23
N ASN A 213 -1.27 6.34 7.26
CA ASN A 213 -2.71 6.08 7.14
C ASN A 213 -3.51 7.39 7.17
N SER A 214 -4.81 7.31 6.86
CA SER A 214 -5.66 8.49 6.68
C SER A 214 -5.86 9.37 7.92
N ASP A 215 -5.59 8.86 9.12
CA ASP A 215 -5.69 9.62 10.38
C ASP A 215 -4.33 9.94 11.02
N PHE A 216 -3.23 9.62 10.34
CA PHE A 216 -1.85 9.86 10.80
C PHE A 216 -1.51 9.20 12.15
N THR A 217 -2.17 8.09 12.50
CA THR A 217 -1.82 7.28 13.67
C THR A 217 -0.87 6.12 13.33
N LYS A 218 -0.66 5.85 12.05
CA LYS A 218 0.25 4.82 11.56
C LYS A 218 1.20 5.35 10.50
N PHE A 219 2.42 4.83 10.54
CA PHE A 219 3.48 5.09 9.58
C PHE A 219 3.95 3.77 8.98
N PHE A 220 4.19 3.75 7.67
CA PHE A 220 4.59 2.56 6.95
C PHE A 220 5.86 2.82 6.15
N ILE A 221 6.74 1.83 6.11
CA ILE A 221 7.85 1.75 5.15
C ILE A 221 7.52 0.62 4.16
N LYS A 222 7.54 0.93 2.87
CA LYS A 222 7.30 0.00 1.77
C LYS A 222 8.61 -0.24 1.02
N GLY A 223 8.80 -1.45 0.50
CA GLY A 223 10.08 -1.85 -0.14
C GLY A 223 11.00 -2.57 0.83
N ASP A 224 12.28 -2.71 0.47
CA ASP A 224 13.22 -3.62 1.15
C ASP A 224 13.95 -2.99 2.34
N ALA A 225 14.03 -1.65 2.41
CA ALA A 225 14.66 -0.96 3.53
C ALA A 225 13.87 -1.16 4.83
N ASN A 226 14.58 -1.09 5.95
CA ASN A 226 13.99 -1.13 7.29
C ASN A 226 14.23 0.20 8.03
N ILE A 227 13.59 0.40 9.17
CA ILE A 227 13.93 1.48 10.12
C ILE A 227 15.24 1.13 10.85
N LEU A 228 15.93 2.14 11.38
CA LEU A 228 17.04 1.93 12.31
C LEU A 228 16.59 1.12 13.54
N GLY A 229 17.44 0.23 14.05
CA GLY A 229 17.15 -0.60 15.21
C GLY A 229 16.25 -1.79 14.92
N SER A 230 16.20 -2.23 13.66
CA SER A 230 15.49 -3.44 13.26
C SER A 230 16.35 -4.70 13.48
N GLU A 231 16.46 -5.13 14.75
CA GLU A 231 17.20 -6.32 15.16
C GLU A 231 16.27 -7.52 15.41
N GLU A 232 16.78 -8.75 15.59
CA GLU A 232 15.94 -9.96 15.77
C GLU A 232 14.80 -9.79 16.80
N GLY A 233 15.10 -9.14 17.93
CA GLY A 233 14.11 -8.88 18.98
C GLY A 233 13.22 -7.68 18.79
N GLY A 234 13.78 -6.60 18.23
CA GLY A 234 13.08 -5.38 17.83
C GLY A 234 12.60 -5.43 16.38
N ALA A 235 12.51 -6.62 15.80
CA ALA A 235 12.20 -6.78 14.39
C ALA A 235 10.78 -6.28 14.16
N ASN A 236 10.59 -5.64 13.01
CA ASN A 236 9.34 -5.00 12.68
C ASN A 236 8.84 -5.48 11.32
N ASN A 237 7.54 -5.34 11.12
CA ASN A 237 6.84 -5.57 9.86
C ASN A 237 6.73 -4.31 9.01
N ARG A 238 7.53 -3.27 9.32
CA ARG A 238 7.52 -1.96 8.64
C ARG A 238 6.20 -1.19 8.74
N GLU A 239 5.36 -1.56 9.70
CA GLU A 239 4.14 -0.84 10.10
C GLU A 239 4.28 -0.41 11.56
N PHE A 240 4.24 0.90 11.79
CA PHE A 240 4.48 1.50 13.09
C PHE A 240 3.25 2.28 13.54
N GLN A 241 2.96 2.25 14.83
CA GLN A 241 2.13 3.27 15.45
C GLN A 241 2.95 4.57 15.54
N LEU A 242 2.38 5.66 15.04
CA LEU A 242 2.96 6.99 15.12
C LEU A 242 2.48 7.62 16.44
N ILE A 243 3.35 7.59 17.45
CA ILE A 243 3.03 8.10 18.79
C ILE A 243 3.19 9.62 18.83
N GLU A 244 4.27 10.11 18.23
CA GLU A 244 4.60 11.52 18.16
C GLU A 244 5.33 11.79 16.85
N LEU A 245 4.95 12.85 16.16
CA LEU A 245 5.71 13.40 15.05
C LEU A 245 5.60 14.92 15.11
N THR A 246 6.74 15.56 15.24
CA THR A 246 6.93 17.01 15.21
C THR A 246 8.15 17.33 14.37
N ALA A 247 8.41 18.62 14.12
CA ALA A 247 9.62 19.03 13.40
C ALA A 247 10.93 18.51 14.02
N ASP A 248 10.95 18.27 15.33
CA ASP A 248 12.14 17.97 16.13
C ASP A 248 12.18 16.56 16.70
N LYS A 249 11.09 15.78 16.56
CA LYS A 249 10.99 14.48 17.22
C LYS A 249 10.01 13.54 16.52
N MET A 250 10.41 12.28 16.38
CA MET A 250 9.58 11.20 15.88
C MET A 250 9.64 10.01 16.85
N VAL A 251 8.48 9.57 17.33
CA VAL A 251 8.34 8.40 18.22
C VAL A 251 7.48 7.35 17.51
N LEU A 252 8.09 6.20 17.28
CA LEU A 252 7.45 5.04 16.65
C LEU A 252 7.32 3.92 17.66
N PHE A 253 6.23 3.15 17.55
CA PHE A 253 5.97 2.03 18.45
C PHE A 253 5.38 0.84 17.70
N ILE A 254 5.79 -0.36 18.09
CA ILE A 254 5.18 -1.61 17.66
C ILE A 254 4.81 -2.41 18.91
N PRO A 255 3.54 -2.83 19.07
CA PRO A 255 3.10 -3.56 20.24
C PRO A 255 3.49 -5.05 20.23
N ASP A 256 3.70 -5.64 19.06
CA ASP A 256 3.85 -7.09 18.88
C ASP A 256 5.07 -7.42 18.01
N ALA A 257 6.26 -7.11 18.51
CA ALA A 257 7.50 -7.57 17.89
C ALA A 257 7.68 -9.09 18.11
N PRO A 258 8.58 -9.79 17.38
CA PRO A 258 8.68 -11.25 17.39
C PRO A 258 8.88 -11.92 18.77
N TRP A 259 9.34 -11.20 19.78
CA TRP A 259 9.44 -11.69 21.16
C TRP A 259 8.16 -11.53 21.99
N GLY A 260 7.04 -11.13 21.37
CA GLY A 260 5.79 -10.84 22.06
C GLY A 260 5.87 -9.60 22.96
N SER A 261 6.81 -8.70 22.66
CA SER A 261 7.08 -7.47 23.40
C SER A 261 6.80 -6.25 22.53
N GLY A 262 6.48 -5.14 23.20
CA GLY A 262 6.49 -3.84 22.56
C GLY A 262 7.92 -3.36 22.29
N TRP A 263 8.11 -2.56 21.26
CA TRP A 263 9.36 -1.84 21.00
C TRP A 263 9.07 -0.41 20.59
N THR A 264 9.87 0.50 21.13
CA THR A 264 9.75 1.93 20.90
C THR A 264 11.05 2.50 20.35
N TRP A 265 10.93 3.34 19.32
CA TRP A 265 12.03 4.08 18.70
C TRP A 265 11.78 5.58 18.87
N ILE A 266 12.83 6.33 19.20
CA ILE A 266 12.80 7.78 19.27
C ILE A 266 13.92 8.33 18.40
N PHE A 267 13.53 9.21 17.49
CA PHE A 267 14.41 9.85 16.53
C PHE A 267 14.33 11.37 16.65
N ILE A 268 15.43 12.01 16.31
CA ILE A 268 15.55 13.46 16.15
C ILE A 268 16.11 13.76 14.75
N PRO A 269 15.87 14.97 14.22
CA PRO A 269 16.55 15.42 13.02
C PRO A 269 18.06 15.42 13.21
N GLN A 270 18.79 15.01 12.18
CA GLN A 270 20.24 15.19 12.15
C GLN A 270 20.55 16.71 12.13
N PRO A 271 21.40 17.21 13.04
CA PRO A 271 21.78 18.63 13.11
C PRO A 271 22.50 19.14 11.86
#